data_AF-A0A0Q7TZB0-F1
#
_entry.id   AF-A0A0Q7TZB0-F1
#
_cell.length_a   1.000
_cell.length_b   1.000
_cell.length_c   1.000
_cell.angle_alpha   90.00
_cell.angle_beta   90.00
_cell.angle_gamma   90.00
#
_symmetry.space_group_name_H-M   'P 1'
#
loop_
_entity.id
_entity.type
_entity.pdbx_description
1 polymer ?
#
loop_
_entity_poly.entity_id
_entity_poly.type
_entity_poly.pdbx_seq_one_letter_code
_entity_poly.pdbx_strand_id
1 'polypeptide(L)' 'MRGIARMIEEDRYCIDIVTQIAAARAALRKVEEEILREHVAHCVEHAIASGDKADQRRKVAELMDVMGRAGR' A
#
# COMPACT_ATOMS: atom_id res chain seq x y z
N MET A 1 -2.12 -4.36 14.58
CA MET A 1 -2.60 -3.22 15.40
C MET A 1 -2.79 -3.54 16.88
N ARG A 2 -3.20 -4.76 17.27
CA ARG A 2 -3.32 -5.17 18.69
C ARG A 2 -2.09 -4.88 19.57
N GLY A 3 -0.88 -4.97 19.01
CA GLY A 3 0.35 -4.65 19.73
C GLY A 3 0.46 -3.20 20.21
N ILE A 4 0.10 -2.22 19.37
CA ILE A 4 0.16 -0.80 19.74
C ILE A 4 -0.92 -0.46 20.77
N ALA A 5 -2.13 -1.00 20.59
CA ALA A 5 -3.22 -0.83 21.57
C ALA A 5 -2.81 -1.34 22.96
N ARG A 6 -2.18 -2.51 23.03
CA ARG A 6 -1.65 -3.07 24.26
C ARG A 6 -0.56 -2.18 24.90
N MET A 7 0.32 -1.57 24.10
CA MET A 7 1.33 -0.64 24.65
C MET A 7 0.69 0.60 25.31
N ILE A 8 -0.46 1.05 24.81
CA ILE A 8 -1.22 2.14 25.42
C ILE A 8 -1.88 1.68 26.71
N GLU A 9 -2.52 0.50 26.70
CA GLU A 9 -3.13 -0.10 27.90
C GLU A 9 -2.12 -0.37 29.02
N GLU A 10 -0.87 -0.64 28.67
CA GLU A 10 0.25 -0.87 29.59
C GLU A 10 0.97 0.44 30.01
N ASP A 11 0.43 1.62 29.67
CA ASP A 11 1.02 2.94 29.95
C ASP A 11 2.52 3.04 29.55
N ARG A 12 2.88 2.42 28.42
CA ARG A 12 4.27 2.48 27.93
C ARG A 12 4.67 3.89 27.55
N TYR A 13 5.97 4.15 27.65
CA TYR A 13 6.55 5.44 27.32
C TYR A 13 6.14 5.90 25.92
N CYS A 14 5.61 7.12 25.81
CA CYS A 14 4.97 7.60 24.59
C CYS A 14 5.90 7.56 23.37
N ILE A 15 7.21 7.79 23.56
CA ILE A 15 8.19 7.74 22.47
C ILE A 15 8.35 6.32 21.90
N ASP A 16 8.25 5.28 22.73
CA ASP A 16 8.29 3.90 22.26
C ASP A 16 7.07 3.57 21.40
N ILE A 17 5.89 4.06 21.79
CA ILE A 17 4.64 3.88 21.05
C ILE A 17 4.76 4.57 19.68
N VAL A 18 5.23 5.82 19.64
CA VAL A 18 5.46 6.56 18.39
C VAL A 18 6.47 5.86 17.49
N THR A 19 7.55 5.33 18.08
CA THR A 19 8.56 4.54 17.34
C THR A 19 7.94 3.29 16.73
N GLN A 20 7.10 2.57 17.48
CA GLN A 20 6.42 1.38 16.97
C GLN A 20 5.41 1.71 15.87
N ILE A 21 4.70 2.84 15.97
CA ILE A 21 3.82 3.35 14.89
C ILE A 21 4.64 3.64 13.63
N ALA A 22 5.80 4.28 13.76
CA ALA A 22 6.67 4.59 12.62
C ALA A 22 7.17 3.30 11.94
N ALA A 23 7.56 2.29 12.72
CA ALA A 23 7.95 0.98 12.21
C ALA A 23 6.79 0.28 11.47
N ALA A 24 5.59 0.29 12.04
CA ALA A 24 4.41 -0.28 11.40
C ALA A 24 4.07 0.43 10.08
N ARG A 25 4.16 1.77 10.03
CA ARG A 25 3.97 2.55 8.80
C ARG A 25 5.01 2.19 7.73
N ALA A 26 6.27 2.01 8.11
CA ALA A 26 7.32 1.59 7.18
C ALA A 26 7.06 0.20 6.59
N ALA A 27 6.64 -0.76 7.43
CA ALA A 27 6.28 -2.08 6.96
C ALA A 27 5.07 -2.05 6.00
N LEU A 28 4.04 -1.28 6.33
CA LEU A 28 2.86 -1.13 5.47
C LEU A 28 3.19 -0.51 4.12
N ARG A 29 4.05 0.52 4.06
CA ARG A 29 4.52 1.09 2.79
C ARG A 29 5.20 0.05 1.91
N LYS A 30 6.03 -0.82 2.50
CA LYS A 30 6.68 -1.89 1.75
C LYS A 30 5.67 -2.89 1.17
N VAL A 31 4.67 -3.27 1.95
CA VAL A 31 3.58 -4.16 1.47
C VAL A 31 2.79 -3.49 0.35
N GLU A 32 2.49 -2.21 0.47
CA GLU A 32 1.82 -1.43 -0.57
C GLU A 32 2.61 -1.41 -1.88
N GLU A 33 3.93 -1.16 -1.81
CA GLU A 33 4.83 -1.23 -2.98
C GLU A 33 4.85 -2.63 -3.64
N GLU A 34 4.87 -3.70 -2.83
CA GLU A 34 4.84 -5.07 -3.33
C GLU A 34 3.52 -5.39 -4.06
N ILE A 35 2.38 -5.00 -3.48
CA ILE A 35 1.05 -5.18 -4.10
C ILE A 35 0.96 -4.38 -5.41
N LEU A 36 1.45 -3.14 -5.44
CA LEU A 36 1.45 -2.33 -6.66
C LEU A 36 2.30 -2.96 -7.77
N ARG A 37 3.46 -3.50 -7.41
CA ARG A 37 4.33 -4.22 -8.36
C ARG A 37 3.62 -5.43 -8.96
N GLU A 38 2.95 -6.22 -8.12
CA GLU A 38 2.18 -7.40 -8.58
C GLU A 38 1.00 -6.98 -9.48
N HIS A 39 0.29 -5.90 -9.14
CA HIS A 39 -0.79 -5.38 -9.97
C HIS A 39 -0.32 -4.96 -11.38
N VAL A 40 0.85 -4.32 -11.47
CA VAL A 40 1.46 -3.97 -12.76
C VAL A 40 1.82 -5.23 -13.55
N ALA A 41 2.50 -6.19 -12.90
CA ALA A 41 2.95 -7.41 -13.56
C ALA A 41 1.80 -8.32 -14.00
N HIS A 42 0.65 -8.31 -13.31
CA HIS A 42 -0.46 -9.22 -13.62
C HIS A 42 -1.60 -8.50 -14.34
N CYS A 43 -2.21 -7.50 -13.71
CA CYS A 43 -3.44 -6.88 -14.23
C CYS A 43 -3.14 -5.96 -15.42
N VAL A 44 -2.10 -5.15 -15.33
CA VAL A 44 -1.74 -4.21 -16.42
C VAL A 44 -1.14 -4.97 -17.60
N GLU A 45 -0.23 -5.93 -17.34
CA GLU A 45 0.32 -6.80 -18.39
C GLU A 45 -0.78 -7.55 -19.15
N HIS A 46 -1.75 -8.14 -18.43
CA HIS A 46 -2.86 -8.84 -19.06
C HIS A 46 -3.73 -7.92 -19.92
N ALA A 47 -4.04 -6.71 -19.44
CA ALA A 47 -4.78 -5.72 -20.21
C ALA A 47 -4.02 -5.29 -21.48
N ILE A 48 -2.69 -5.16 -21.41
CA ILE A 48 -1.86 -4.88 -22.59
C ILE A 48 -1.93 -6.04 -23.57
N ALA A 49 -1.74 -7.28 -23.09
CA ALA A 49 -1.75 -8.48 -23.92
C ALA A 49 -3.12 -8.76 -24.58
N SER A 50 -4.23 -8.34 -23.96
CA SER A 50 -5.57 -8.54 -24.50
C SER A 50 -5.87 -7.67 -25.74
N GLY A 51 -5.12 -6.58 -25.94
CA GLY A 51 -5.35 -5.62 -27.03
C GLY A 51 -6.61 -4.75 -26.86
N ASP A 52 -7.39 -4.92 -25.79
CA ASP A 52 -8.57 -4.11 -25.50
C ASP A 52 -8.14 -2.72 -24.98
N LYS A 53 -8.19 -1.73 -25.87
CA LYS A 53 -7.85 -0.34 -25.54
C LYS A 53 -8.69 0.25 -24.41
N ALA A 54 -9.93 -0.18 -24.23
CA ALA A 54 -10.78 0.31 -23.15
C ALA A 54 -10.33 -0.26 -21.80
N ASP A 55 -10.05 -1.55 -21.74
CA ASP A 55 -9.53 -2.20 -20.53
C ASP A 55 -8.14 -1.68 -20.15
N GLN A 56 -7.24 -1.49 -21.13
CA GLN A 56 -5.92 -0.87 -20.92
C GLN A 56 -6.03 0.50 -20.26
N ARG A 57 -6.85 1.39 -20.82
CA ARG A 57 -7.06 2.74 -20.26
C ARG A 57 -7.62 2.68 -18.84
N ARG A 58 -8.54 1.75 -18.58
CA ARG A 58 -9.14 1.57 -17.25
C ARG A 58 -8.09 1.12 -16.24
N LYS A 59 -7.29 0.10 -16.55
CA LYS A 59 -6.25 -0.42 -15.64
C LYS A 59 -5.11 0.58 -15.38
N VAL A 60 -4.72 1.35 -16.38
CA VAL A 60 -3.75 2.44 -16.20
C VAL A 60 -4.34 3.57 -15.34
N ALA A 61 -5.60 3.97 -15.56
CA ALA A 61 -6.23 5.01 -14.75
C ALA A 61 -6.39 4.59 -13.27
N GLU A 62 -6.76 3.33 -13.03
CA GLU A 62 -6.83 2.73 -11.69
C GLU A 62 -5.47 2.82 -10.98
N LEU A 63 -4.39 2.42 -11.65
CA LEU A 63 -3.04 2.51 -11.10
C LEU A 63 -2.64 3.96 -10.77
N MET A 64 -2.94 4.92 -11.65
CA MET A 64 -2.61 6.33 -11.43
C MET A 64 -3.38 6.94 -10.24
N ASP A 65 -4.64 6.55 -10.05
CA ASP A 65 -5.44 6.98 -8.89
C ASP A 65 -4.87 6.42 -7.57
N VAL A 66 -4.47 5.14 -7.55
CA VAL A 66 -3.83 4.54 -6.37
C VAL A 66 -2.48 5.20 -6.08
N MET A 67 -1.62 5.41 -7.08
CA MET A 67 -0.34 6.10 -6.90
C MET A 67 -0.52 7.55 -6.41
N GLY A 68 -1.54 8.27 -6.89
CA GLY A 68 -1.87 9.62 -6.42
C GLY A 68 -2.35 9.66 -4.96
N ARG A 69 -2.86 8.55 -4.43
CA ARG A 69 -3.23 8.40 -3.00
C ARG A 69 -2.05 7.96 -2.15
N ALA A 70 -1.25 7.01 -2.64
CA ALA A 70 -0.07 6.46 -1.97
C ALA A 70 1.05 7.49 -1.79
N GLY A 71 1.14 8.48 -2.69
CA GLY A 71 2.12 9.57 -2.60
C GLY A 71 1.78 10.69 -1.61
N ARG A 72 0.66 10.60 -0.87
CA ARG A 72 0.24 11.56 0.17
C ARG A 72 0.50 11.01 1.57
#